data_AF-A0A943UDL0-F1
#
_entry.id   AF-A0A943UDL0-F1
#
_cell.length_a   1.000
_cell.length_b   1.000
_cell.length_c   1.000
_cell.angle_alpha   90.00
_cell.angle_beta   90.00
_cell.angle_gamma   90.00
#
_symmetry.space_group_name_H-M   'P 1'
#
loop_
_entity.id
_entity.type
_entity.pdbx_description
1 polymer ?
#
loop_
_entity_poly.entity_id
_entity_poly.type
_entity_poly.pdbx_seq_one_letter_code
_entity_poly.pdbx_strand_id
1 'polypeptide(L)' 'MAKGKYIQVGVTAMRDPKTGDFLPAIPLYVKAEDVGEDAEKPMLEDFAKLMALRMKQYKTGCKAAGVAI' A
#
# COMPACT_ATOMS: atom_id res chain seq x y z
N MET A 1 7.01 -9.59 -30.85
CA MET A 1 6.15 -8.72 -30.01
C MET A 1 7.06 -8.07 -28.99
N ALA A 2 7.24 -6.74 -29.04
CA ALA A 2 8.03 -6.03 -28.04
C ALA A 2 7.36 -6.22 -26.67
N LYS A 3 8.03 -6.89 -25.73
CA LYS A 3 7.55 -7.02 -24.35
C LYS A 3 7.67 -5.65 -23.70
N GLY A 4 6.57 -4.89 -23.66
CA GLY A 4 6.52 -3.64 -22.90
C GLY A 4 6.94 -3.89 -21.45
N LYS A 5 7.77 -3.02 -20.88
CA LYS A 5 8.11 -3.08 -19.45
C LYS A 5 6.90 -2.56 -18.67
N TYR A 6 6.44 -3.36 -17.71
CA TYR A 6 5.37 -2.97 -16.79
C TYR A 6 5.92 -2.90 -15.37
N ILE A 7 5.57 -1.85 -14.65
CA ILE A 7 5.96 -1.63 -13.25
C ILE A 7 4.73 -1.83 -12.39
N GLN A 8 4.87 -2.58 -11.29
CA GLN A 8 3.81 -2.70 -10.30
C GLN A 8 3.71 -1.39 -9.52
N VAL A 9 2.56 -0.72 -9.61
CA VAL A 9 2.34 0.58 -8.97
C VAL A 9 1.39 0.51 -7.78
N GLY A 10 0.88 -0.68 -7.45
CA GLY A 10 0.03 -0.83 -6.27
C GLY A 10 -0.67 -2.18 -6.19
N VAL A 11 -1.62 -2.25 -5.27
CA VAL A 11 -2.49 -3.40 -5.04
C VAL A 11 -3.88 -2.89 -4.67
N THR A 12 -4.91 -3.41 -5.31
CA THR A 12 -6.30 -3.17 -4.90
C THR A 12 -6.69 -4.21 -3.87
N ALA A 13 -6.89 -3.77 -2.63
CA ALA A 13 -7.45 -4.58 -1.56
C ALA A 13 -8.89 -4.09 -1.31
N MET A 14 -9.82 -4.60 -2.11
CA MET A 14 -11.25 -4.29 -1.95
C MET A 14 -11.85 -5.07 -0.78
N ARG A 15 -12.96 -4.57 -0.25
CA ARG A 15 -13.81 -5.33 0.69
C ARG A 15 -15.05 -5.82 -0.03
N ASP A 16 -15.50 -7.01 0.33
CA ASP A 16 -16.81 -7.49 -0.11
C ASP A 16 -17.89 -6.61 0.54
N PRO A 17 -18.74 -5.93 -0.25
CA PRO A 17 -19.76 -5.04 0.29
C PRO A 17 -20.86 -5.76 1.10
N LYS A 18 -21.00 -7.09 0.97
CA LYS A 18 -22.01 -7.88 1.71
C LYS A 18 -21.49 -8.40 3.05
N THR A 19 -20.24 -8.85 3.08
CA THR A 19 -19.64 -9.53 4.25
C THR A 19 -18.67 -8.63 5.01
N GLY A 20 -18.12 -7.60 4.36
CA GLY A 20 -17.05 -6.75 4.90
C GLY A 20 -15.67 -7.40 4.87
N ASP A 21 -15.58 -8.65 4.43
CA ASP A 21 -14.35 -9.42 4.36
C ASP A 21 -13.39 -8.88 3.30
N PHE A 22 -12.10 -9.17 3.49
CA PHE A 22 -11.06 -8.74 2.57
C PHE A 22 -11.07 -9.61 1.30
N LEU A 23 -11.21 -8.96 0.14
CA LEU A 23 -11.03 -9.64 -1.15
C LEU A 23 -9.53 -9.83 -1.45
N PRO A 24 -9.17 -10.82 -2.29
CA PRO A 24 -7.78 -11.05 -2.68
C PRO A 24 -7.15 -9.77 -3.24
N ALA A 25 -5.94 -9.46 -2.80
CA ALA A 25 -5.22 -8.29 -3.29
C ALA A 25 -4.79 -8.52 -4.75
N ILE A 26 -5.29 -7.67 -5.66
CA ILE A 26 -4.93 -7.74 -7.09
C ILE A 26 -3.88 -6.67 -7.39
N PRO A 27 -2.69 -7.03 -7.91
CA PRO A 27 -1.66 -6.06 -8.25
C PRO A 27 -2.05 -5.20 -9.45
N LEU A 28 -1.75 -3.89 -9.35
CA LEU A 28 -1.93 -2.93 -10.43
C LEU A 28 -0.59 -2.71 -11.15
N TYR A 29 -0.63 -2.73 -12.47
CA TYR A 29 0.53 -2.49 -13.33
C TYR A 29 0.29 -1.31 -14.26
N VAL A 30 1.35 -0.57 -14.53
CA VAL A 30 1.38 0.50 -15.53
C VAL A 30 2.55 0.27 -16.47
N LYS A 31 2.49 0.81 -17.70
CA LYS A 31 3.66 0.76 -18.59
C LYS A 31 4.74 1.70 -18.06
N ALA A 32 5.98 1.24 -18.07
CA ALA A 32 7.13 2.03 -17.62
C ALA A 32 7.29 3.35 -18.41
N GLU A 33 6.91 3.32 -19.70
CA GLU A 33 6.92 4.46 -20.62
C GLU A 33 6.04 5.63 -20.15
N ASP A 34 4.94 5.34 -19.43
CA ASP A 34 3.94 6.34 -19.04
C ASP A 34 4.31 7.10 -17.75
N VAL A 35 5.23 6.55 -16.94
CA VAL A 35 5.46 7.04 -15.56
C VAL A 35 6.95 7.22 -15.23
N GLY A 36 7.85 6.71 -16.07
CA GLY A 36 9.29 6.71 -15.81
C GLY A 36 9.72 5.60 -14.84
N GLU A 37 10.94 5.09 -15.00
CA GLU A 37 11.43 3.94 -14.21
C GLU A 37 11.56 4.24 -12.70
N ASP A 38 11.60 5.51 -12.29
CA ASP A 38 11.80 5.93 -10.89
C ASP A 38 10.51 6.26 -10.11
N ALA A 39 9.33 6.10 -10.72
CA ALA A 39 8.05 6.50 -10.09
C ALA A 39 7.71 5.74 -8.79
N GLU A 40 8.28 4.55 -8.60
CA GLU A 40 8.03 3.70 -7.42
C GLU A 40 8.61 4.31 -6.14
N LYS A 41 9.74 5.02 -6.24
CA LYS A 41 10.50 5.52 -5.09
C LYS A 41 9.73 6.56 -4.24
N PRO A 42 9.18 7.65 -4.80
CA PRO A 42 8.39 8.60 -4.03
C PRO A 42 7.12 7.96 -3.45
N MET A 43 6.49 7.04 -4.18
CA MET A 43 5.32 6.31 -3.68
C MET A 43 5.65 5.44 -2.46
N LEU A 44 6.79 4.73 -2.51
CA LEU A 44 7.25 3.88 -1.42
C LEU A 44 7.58 4.71 -0.17
N GLU A 45 8.21 5.88 -0.34
CA GLU A 45 8.51 6.81 0.74
C GLU A 45 7.24 7.32 1.44
N ASP A 46 6.22 7.69 0.65
CA ASP A 46 4.94 8.16 1.21
C ASP A 46 4.18 7.05 1.91
N PHE A 47 4.20 5.83 1.35
CA PHE A 47 3.63 4.66 2.00
C PHE A 47 4.35 4.34 3.32
N ALA A 48 5.68 4.40 3.35
CA ALA A 48 6.47 4.19 4.55
C ALA A 48 6.14 5.23 5.65
N LYS A 49 5.98 6.51 5.30
CA LYS A 49 5.54 7.56 6.23
C LYS A 49 4.15 7.26 6.81
N LEU A 50 3.21 6.84 5.96
CA LEU A 50 1.85 6.49 6.37
C LEU A 50 1.87 5.34 7.39
N MET A 51 2.63 4.27 7.11
CA MET A 51 2.78 3.13 8.01
C MET A 51 3.44 3.50 9.33
N ALA A 52 4.49 4.33 9.30
CA ALA A 52 5.14 4.84 10.50
C ALA A 52 4.17 5.66 11.38
N LEU A 53 3.33 6.49 10.75
CA LEU A 53 2.32 7.28 11.44
C LEU A 53 1.24 6.39 12.08
N ARG A 54 0.77 5.36 11.36
CA ARG A 54 -0.16 4.36 11.91
C ARG A 54 0.43 3.59 13.09
N MET A 55 1.70 3.19 13.01
CA MET A 55 2.39 2.54 14.12
C MET A 55 2.51 3.44 15.34
N LYS A 56 2.80 4.74 15.15
CA LYS A 56 2.82 5.72 16.24
C LYS A 56 1.45 5.86 16.89
N GLN A 57 0.37 5.91 16.10
CA GLN A 57 -1.01 5.95 16.60
C GLN A 57 -1.35 4.69 17.40
N TYR A 58 -1.00 3.50 16.87
CA TYR A 58 -1.19 2.23 17.58
C TYR A 58 -0.47 2.23 18.93
N LYS A 59 0.81 2.61 18.96
CA LYS A 59 1.59 2.70 20.21
C LYS A 59 0.98 3.66 21.22
N THR A 60 0.48 4.80 20.75
CA THR A 60 -0.20 5.78 21.60
C THR A 60 -1.51 5.23 22.15
N GLY A 61 -2.32 4.58 21.31
CA GLY A 61 -3.58 3.96 21.71
C GLY A 61 -3.41 2.85 22.74
N CYS A 62 -2.46 1.95 22.52
CA CYS A 62 -2.13 0.89 23.48
C CYS A 62 -1.61 1.45 24.81
N LYS A 63 -0.74 2.47 24.79
CA LYS A 63 -0.27 3.15 26.01
C LYS A 63 -1.45 3.77 26.78
N ALA A 64 -2.38 4.42 26.09
CA ALA A 64 -3.57 4.99 26.72
C ALA A 64 -4.50 3.91 27.29
N ALA A 65 -4.57 2.74 26.65
CA ALA A 65 -5.34 1.59 27.10
C ALA A 65 -4.63 0.74 28.18
N GLY A 66 -3.40 1.08 28.57
CA GLY A 66 -2.60 0.28 29.52
C GLY A 66 -2.14 -1.07 28.98
N VAL A 67 -2.15 -1.25 27.65
CA VAL A 67 -1.73 -2.47 26.96
C VAL A 67 -0.23 -2.40 26.70
N ALA A 68 0.52 -3.41 27.18
CA ALA A 68 1.93 -3.58 26.88
C ALA A 68 2.11 -4.00 25.40
N ILE A 69 3.12 -3.42 24.73
CA ILE A 69 3.42 -3.61 23.31
C ILE A 69 4.87 -4.04 23.17
#